data_AF-A0A1I6L8A9-F1
#
_entry.id   AF-A0A1I6L8A9-F1
#
_cell.length_a   1.000
_cell.length_b   1.000
_cell.length_c   1.000
_cell.angle_alpha   90.00
_cell.angle_beta   90.00
_cell.angle_gamma   90.00
#
_symmetry.space_group_name_H-M   'P 1'
#
loop_
_entity.id
_entity.type
_entity.pdbx_description
1 polymer ?
#
loop_
_entity_poly.entity_id
_entity_poly.type
_entity_poly.pdbx_seq_one_letter_code
_entity_poly.pdbx_strand_id
1 'polypeptide(L)'
;MLTPIEIENVSFKSGRGYSKKEVDAFLNTVHHDYEALYKENRELKDKLNTLSDGVQYYKNIEKTLQKALVLAEKTSTEIKEAAVRQAEAIEKEAYLKANTILADAKHELNRIQNQIIALIQNFDQCKAQIKQITMAQMELLESESFSVKVSSFDLEPSFVIKNDVLSEKEETKEPEEMEQEIMQQDTIQQDKTQQDKTQEDKTQEEEEREMLMKLFQSIEENSKQKQTDNSKNTAEQDFEFLNMD
;
A
#
# COMPACT_ATOMS: atom_id res chain seq x y z
N MET A 1 -41.84 -28.98 47.62
CA MET A 1 -42.38 -27.70 48.16
C MET A 1 -43.84 -27.70 47.79
N LEU A 2 -44.71 -27.42 48.77
CA LEU A 2 -46.15 -27.33 48.50
C LEU A 2 -46.41 -26.10 47.64
N THR A 3 -47.35 -26.17 46.71
CA THR A 3 -47.82 -25.00 45.97
C THR A 3 -48.93 -24.28 46.75
N PRO A 4 -49.19 -22.98 46.53
CA PRO A 4 -50.30 -22.29 47.19
C PRO A 4 -51.64 -23.03 47.03
N ILE A 5 -51.89 -23.61 45.84
CA ILE A 5 -53.07 -24.43 45.55
C ILE A 5 -53.11 -25.74 46.34
N GLU A 6 -51.96 -26.33 46.68
CA GLU A 6 -51.90 -27.53 47.52
C GLU A 6 -52.18 -27.22 48.98
N ILE A 7 -51.88 -26.00 49.46
CA ILE A 7 -52.21 -25.54 50.82
C ILE A 7 -53.73 -25.32 50.97
N GLU A 8 -54.38 -24.81 49.94
CA GLU A 8 -55.83 -24.58 49.92
C GLU A 8 -56.64 -25.89 49.92
N ASN A 9 -56.11 -26.94 49.28
CA ASN A 9 -56.79 -28.22 49.12
C ASN A 9 -56.51 -29.23 50.26
N VAL A 10 -55.83 -28.84 51.34
CA VAL A 10 -55.54 -29.74 52.47
C VAL A 10 -56.81 -29.99 53.30
N SER A 11 -57.28 -31.24 53.33
CA SER A 11 -58.39 -31.65 54.21
C SER A 11 -57.90 -32.36 55.47
N PHE A 12 -58.36 -31.93 56.65
CA PHE A 12 -58.05 -32.59 57.93
C PHE A 12 -59.21 -33.47 58.41
N LYS A 13 -58.89 -34.63 59.02
CA LYS A 13 -59.88 -35.54 59.62
C LYS A 13 -60.50 -34.94 60.90
N SER A 14 -61.82 -35.04 61.07
CA SER A 14 -62.51 -34.56 62.28
C SER A 14 -62.27 -35.49 63.48
N GLY A 15 -61.89 -34.94 64.63
CA GLY A 15 -61.61 -35.67 65.88
C GLY A 15 -61.48 -34.74 67.10
N ARG A 16 -61.02 -35.25 68.25
CA ARG A 16 -60.65 -34.41 69.40
C ARG A 16 -59.35 -33.66 69.08
N GLY A 17 -59.46 -32.43 68.58
CA GLY A 17 -58.33 -31.62 68.12
C GLY A 17 -58.69 -30.15 67.95
N TYR A 18 -57.85 -29.40 67.22
CA TYR A 18 -58.02 -27.97 66.97
C TYR A 18 -59.37 -27.61 66.34
N SER A 19 -59.86 -26.41 66.62
CA SER A 19 -61.10 -25.89 66.05
C SER A 19 -60.94 -25.71 64.54
N LYS A 20 -61.82 -26.35 63.75
CA LYS A 20 -61.83 -26.24 62.29
C LYS A 20 -61.85 -24.77 61.83
N LYS A 21 -62.64 -23.91 62.48
CA LYS A 21 -62.75 -22.49 62.11
C LYS A 21 -61.45 -21.71 62.33
N GLU A 22 -60.72 -21.99 63.40
CA GLU A 22 -59.44 -21.32 63.70
C GLU A 22 -58.33 -21.80 62.77
N VAL A 23 -58.31 -23.10 62.47
CA VAL A 23 -57.37 -23.71 61.52
C VAL A 23 -57.62 -23.19 60.11
N ASP A 24 -58.87 -23.14 59.65
CA ASP A 24 -59.23 -22.61 58.32
C ASP A 24 -58.84 -21.13 58.20
N ALA A 25 -59.07 -20.31 59.24
CA ALA A 25 -58.66 -18.90 59.25
C ALA A 25 -57.13 -18.74 59.19
N PHE A 26 -56.38 -19.56 59.94
CA PHE A 26 -54.91 -19.54 59.91
C PHE A 26 -54.36 -20.01 58.55
N LEU A 27 -54.94 -21.06 57.97
CA LEU A 27 -54.54 -21.55 56.65
C LEU A 27 -54.80 -20.54 55.55
N ASN A 28 -55.87 -19.74 55.64
CA ASN A 28 -56.10 -18.63 54.70
C ASN A 28 -55.02 -17.55 54.80
N THR A 29 -54.60 -17.17 56.01
CA THR A 29 -53.49 -16.23 56.19
C THR A 29 -52.18 -16.80 55.65
N VAL A 30 -51.87 -18.06 55.98
CA VAL A 30 -50.67 -18.76 55.47
C VAL A 30 -50.70 -18.89 53.96
N HIS A 31 -51.85 -19.18 53.35
CA HIS A 31 -52.01 -19.26 51.91
C HIS A 31 -51.71 -17.91 51.25
N HIS A 32 -52.27 -16.81 51.78
CA HIS A 32 -52.04 -15.47 51.23
C HIS A 32 -50.57 -15.04 51.32
N ASP A 33 -49.95 -15.21 52.48
CA ASP A 33 -48.54 -14.86 52.69
C ASP A 33 -47.62 -15.74 51.83
N TYR A 34 -47.95 -17.03 51.68
CA TYR A 34 -47.19 -17.97 50.86
C TYR A 34 -47.35 -17.69 49.36
N GLU A 35 -48.53 -17.29 48.91
CA GLU A 35 -48.78 -16.85 47.53
C GLU A 35 -47.97 -15.59 47.20
N ALA A 36 -47.98 -14.60 48.10
CA ALA A 36 -47.18 -13.37 47.95
C ALA A 36 -45.67 -13.68 47.85
N LEU A 37 -45.15 -14.51 48.77
CA LEU A 37 -43.76 -15.00 48.74
C LEU A 37 -43.44 -15.78 47.47
N TYR A 38 -44.35 -16.63 47.00
CA TYR A 38 -44.15 -17.42 45.80
C TYR A 38 -44.09 -16.54 44.54
N LYS A 39 -44.96 -15.54 44.44
CA LYS A 39 -44.96 -14.56 43.35
C LYS A 39 -43.68 -13.72 43.35
N GLU A 40 -43.29 -13.17 44.50
CA GLU A 40 -42.04 -12.41 44.64
C GLU A 40 -40.82 -13.26 44.28
N ASN A 41 -40.77 -14.52 44.73
CA ASN A 41 -39.68 -15.43 44.40
C ASN A 41 -39.57 -15.69 42.90
N ARG A 42 -40.71 -15.82 42.21
CA ARG A 42 -40.76 -15.98 40.76
C ARG A 42 -40.26 -14.71 40.05
N GLU A 43 -40.76 -13.54 40.43
CA GLU A 43 -40.33 -12.27 39.86
C GLU A 43 -38.84 -12.01 40.07
N LEU A 44 -38.30 -12.32 41.25
CA LEU A 44 -36.88 -12.22 41.55
C LEU A 44 -36.05 -13.19 40.71
N LYS A 45 -36.52 -14.43 40.50
CA LYS A 45 -35.85 -15.40 39.62
C LYS A 45 -35.85 -14.93 38.16
N ASP A 46 -36.96 -14.38 37.68
CA ASP A 46 -37.05 -13.86 36.31
C ASP A 46 -36.12 -12.66 36.11
N LYS A 47 -36.06 -11.74 37.08
CA LYS A 47 -35.09 -10.63 37.10
C LYS A 47 -33.65 -11.14 37.15
N LEU A 48 -33.37 -12.14 37.98
CA LEU A 48 -32.03 -12.74 38.09
C LEU A 48 -31.59 -13.38 36.77
N ASN A 49 -32.48 -14.12 36.10
CA ASN A 49 -32.20 -14.72 34.80
C ASN A 49 -31.90 -13.63 33.76
N THR A 50 -32.76 -12.61 33.68
CA THR A 50 -32.58 -11.49 32.74
C THR A 50 -31.25 -10.76 32.97
N LEU A 51 -30.90 -10.51 34.23
CA LEU A 51 -29.65 -9.85 34.58
C LEU A 51 -28.44 -10.74 34.30
N SER A 52 -28.55 -12.04 34.56
CA SER A 52 -27.51 -13.03 34.27
C SER A 52 -27.22 -13.12 32.77
N ASP A 53 -28.26 -13.16 31.94
CA ASP A 53 -28.15 -13.13 30.48
C ASP A 53 -27.49 -11.83 29.99
N GLY A 54 -27.86 -10.70 30.59
CA GLY A 54 -27.21 -9.41 30.34
C GLY A 54 -25.71 -9.44 30.65
N VAL A 55 -25.32 -9.99 31.81
CA VAL A 55 -23.90 -10.14 32.19
C VAL A 55 -23.15 -11.05 31.22
N GLN A 56 -23.74 -12.17 30.80
CA GLN A 56 -23.12 -13.05 29.80
C GLN A 56 -22.94 -12.35 28.45
N TYR A 57 -23.92 -11.57 28.02
CA TYR A 57 -23.83 -10.77 26.80
C TYR A 57 -22.67 -9.76 26.86
N TYR A 58 -22.57 -8.99 27.95
CA TYR A 58 -21.46 -8.03 28.11
C TYR A 58 -20.10 -8.71 28.18
N LYS A 59 -20.01 -9.87 28.84
CA LYS A 59 -18.77 -10.66 28.90
C LYS A 59 -18.33 -11.15 27.52
N ASN A 60 -19.27 -11.52 26.66
CA ASN A 60 -18.98 -11.90 25.28
C ASN A 60 -18.51 -10.71 24.44
N ILE A 61 -19.12 -9.53 24.63
CA ILE A 61 -18.65 -8.28 24.00
C ILE A 61 -17.24 -7.94 24.47
N GLU A 62 -16.98 -7.97 25.78
CA GLU A 62 -15.66 -7.69 26.35
C GLU A 62 -14.59 -8.61 25.75
N LYS A 63 -14.88 -9.92 25.67
CA LYS A 63 -13.97 -10.89 25.05
C LYS A 63 -13.72 -10.58 23.57
N THR A 64 -14.74 -10.14 22.85
CA THR A 64 -14.62 -9.78 21.43
C THR A 64 -13.80 -8.50 21.27
N LEU A 65 -14.05 -7.50 22.10
CA LEU A 65 -13.31 -6.24 22.12
C LEU A 65 -11.83 -6.47 22.46
N GLN A 66 -11.55 -7.33 23.43
CA GLN A 66 -10.18 -7.72 23.79
C GLN A 66 -9.46 -8.38 22.62
N LYS A 67 -10.12 -9.31 21.91
CA LYS A 67 -9.56 -9.92 20.69
C LYS A 67 -9.30 -8.88 19.60
N ALA A 68 -10.24 -7.98 19.37
CA ALA A 68 -10.09 -6.91 18.38
C ALA A 68 -8.92 -5.99 18.73
N LEU A 69 -8.72 -5.66 20.00
CA LEU A 69 -7.59 -4.85 20.46
C LEU A 69 -6.25 -5.55 20.24
N VAL A 70 -6.16 -6.83 20.60
CA VAL A 70 -4.93 -7.62 20.36
C VAL A 70 -4.64 -7.75 18.86
N LEU A 71 -5.67 -7.97 18.04
CA LEU A 71 -5.50 -8.03 16.59
C LEU A 71 -5.06 -6.69 16.02
N ALA A 72 -5.62 -5.58 16.48
CA ALA A 72 -5.23 -4.24 16.06
C ALA A 72 -3.78 -3.93 16.46
N GLU A 73 -3.35 -4.32 17.65
CA GLU A 73 -1.97 -4.19 18.11
C GLU A 73 -1.03 -5.02 17.21
N LYS A 74 -1.32 -6.30 17.00
CA LYS A 74 -0.55 -7.19 16.13
C LYS A 74 -0.42 -6.63 14.71
N THR A 75 -1.55 -6.22 14.13
CA THR A 75 -1.61 -5.61 12.80
C THR A 75 -0.78 -4.31 12.75
N SER A 76 -0.86 -3.47 13.78
CA SER A 76 -0.08 -2.23 13.85
C SER A 76 1.42 -2.52 13.89
N THR A 77 1.84 -3.52 14.67
CA THR A 77 3.24 -3.94 14.73
C THR A 77 3.72 -4.50 13.39
N GLU A 78 2.92 -5.36 12.73
CA GLU A 78 3.26 -5.94 11.43
C GLU A 78 3.37 -4.88 10.33
N ILE A 79 2.44 -3.91 10.30
CA ILE A 79 2.50 -2.78 9.35
C ILE A 79 3.77 -1.97 9.59
N LYS A 80 4.12 -1.69 10.85
CA LYS A 80 5.34 -0.95 11.19
C LYS A 80 6.59 -1.70 10.75
N GLU A 81 6.68 -2.99 11.02
CA GLU A 81 7.81 -3.83 10.62
C GLU A 81 7.92 -3.97 9.09
N ALA A 82 6.79 -4.10 8.38
CA ALA A 82 6.76 -4.12 6.93
C ALA A 82 7.24 -2.78 6.33
N ALA A 83 6.78 -1.66 6.88
CA ALA A 83 7.20 -0.33 6.46
C ALA A 83 8.69 -0.09 6.67
N VAL A 84 9.24 -0.53 7.82
CA VAL A 84 10.69 -0.44 8.09
C VAL A 84 11.48 -1.29 7.09
N ARG A 85 11.09 -2.56 6.89
CA ARG A 85 11.76 -3.43 5.90
C ARG A 85 11.70 -2.86 4.49
N GLN A 86 10.57 -2.28 4.10
CA GLN A 86 10.42 -1.66 2.78
C GLN A 86 11.28 -0.40 2.66
N ALA A 87 11.36 0.43 3.70
CA ALA A 87 12.21 1.60 3.72
C ALA A 87 13.70 1.22 3.59
N GLU A 88 14.16 0.21 4.35
CA GLU A 88 15.53 -0.32 4.25
C GLU A 88 15.84 -0.88 2.86
N ALA A 89 14.88 -1.58 2.25
CA ALA A 89 15.02 -2.10 0.88
C ALA A 89 15.15 -0.97 -0.14
N ILE A 90 14.31 0.06 -0.05
CA ILE A 90 14.38 1.26 -0.91
C ILE A 90 15.72 1.98 -0.72
N GLU A 91 16.17 2.17 0.52
CA GLU A 91 17.43 2.83 0.82
C GLU A 91 18.60 2.06 0.20
N LYS A 92 18.63 0.74 0.38
CA LYS A 92 19.66 -0.14 -0.20
C LYS A 92 19.64 -0.11 -1.73
N GLU A 93 18.46 -0.17 -2.35
CA GLU A 93 18.31 -0.07 -3.80
C GLU A 93 18.80 1.29 -4.32
N ALA A 94 18.46 2.38 -3.63
CA ALA A 94 18.91 3.72 -3.97
C ALA A 94 20.45 3.83 -3.88
N TYR A 95 21.07 3.29 -2.83
CA TYR A 95 22.54 3.26 -2.73
C TYR A 95 23.19 2.44 -3.85
N LEU A 96 22.62 1.28 -4.20
CA LEU A 96 23.15 0.45 -5.29
C LEU A 96 23.06 1.19 -6.63
N LYS A 97 21.93 1.83 -6.92
CA LYS A 97 21.76 2.66 -8.12
C LYS A 97 22.73 3.84 -8.14
N ALA A 98 22.88 4.55 -7.03
CA ALA A 98 23.82 5.66 -6.92
C ALA A 98 25.27 5.22 -7.15
N ASN A 99 25.68 4.10 -6.58
CA ASN A 99 27.02 3.54 -6.78
C ASN A 99 27.25 3.10 -8.23
N THR A 100 26.22 2.53 -8.87
CA THR A 100 26.29 2.14 -10.29
C THR A 100 26.48 3.38 -11.18
N ILE A 101 25.65 4.41 -10.99
CA ILE A 101 25.77 5.68 -11.72
C ILE A 101 27.16 6.31 -11.52
N LEU A 102 27.69 6.26 -10.29
CA LEU A 102 29.01 6.81 -9.98
C LEU A 102 30.13 5.98 -10.63
N ALA A 103 30.00 4.66 -10.69
CA ALA A 103 30.93 3.80 -11.39
C ALA A 103 30.91 4.08 -12.90
N ASP A 104 29.72 4.17 -13.51
CA ASP A 104 29.55 4.46 -14.93
C ASP A 104 30.13 5.83 -15.29
N ALA A 105 29.85 6.86 -14.49
CA ALA A 105 30.42 8.19 -14.66
C ALA A 105 31.95 8.19 -14.59
N LYS A 106 32.54 7.40 -13.68
CA LYS A 106 34.00 7.22 -13.62
C LYS A 106 34.55 6.48 -14.84
N HIS A 107 33.85 5.46 -15.32
CA HIS A 107 34.24 4.75 -16.54
C HIS A 107 34.22 5.67 -17.75
N GLU A 108 33.17 6.48 -17.91
CA GLU A 108 33.07 7.49 -18.96
C GLU A 108 34.16 8.56 -18.86
N LEU A 109 34.45 9.05 -17.65
CA LEU A 109 35.54 9.99 -17.44
C LEU A 109 36.89 9.42 -17.90
N ASN A 110 37.20 8.18 -17.51
CA ASN A 110 38.42 7.51 -17.95
C ASN A 110 38.45 7.28 -19.47
N ARG A 111 37.30 6.94 -20.07
CA ARG A 111 37.17 6.79 -21.53
C ARG A 111 37.52 8.09 -22.25
N ILE A 112 36.94 9.21 -21.81
CA ILE A 112 37.21 10.54 -22.37
C ILE A 112 38.67 10.94 -22.17
N GLN A 113 39.24 10.69 -20.98
CA GLN A 113 40.66 10.97 -20.73
C GLN A 113 41.58 10.19 -21.70
N ASN A 114 41.30 8.91 -21.93
CA ASN A 114 42.06 8.10 -22.89
C ASN A 114 41.90 8.63 -24.33
N GLN A 115 40.69 9.06 -24.71
CA GLN A 115 40.46 9.68 -26.01
C GLN A 115 41.24 10.99 -26.17
N ILE A 116 41.31 11.83 -25.14
CA ILE A 116 42.11 13.06 -25.14
C ILE A 116 43.59 12.73 -25.33
N ILE A 117 44.13 11.76 -24.59
CA ILE A 117 45.53 11.35 -24.72
C ILE A 117 45.81 10.85 -26.15
N ALA A 118 44.95 10.00 -26.70
CA ALA A 118 45.09 9.50 -28.07
C ALA A 118 45.02 10.64 -29.10
N LEU A 119 44.13 11.62 -28.91
CA LEU A 119 44.01 12.77 -29.80
C LEU A 119 45.28 13.65 -29.77
N ILE A 120 45.86 13.88 -28.59
CA ILE A 120 47.13 14.61 -28.45
C ILE A 120 48.26 13.87 -29.17
N GLN A 121 48.36 12.54 -29.00
CA GLN A 121 49.35 11.72 -29.70
C GLN A 121 49.20 11.80 -31.22
N ASN A 122 47.96 11.71 -31.72
CA ASN A 122 47.67 11.86 -33.15
C ASN A 122 48.04 13.26 -33.66
N PHE A 123 47.77 14.30 -32.86
CA PHE A 123 48.14 15.68 -33.21
C PHE A 123 49.67 15.85 -33.29
N ASP A 124 50.42 15.33 -32.31
CA ASP A 124 51.88 15.38 -32.32
C ASP A 124 52.47 14.59 -33.50
N GLN A 125 51.87 13.46 -33.84
CA GLN A 125 52.27 12.66 -35.01
C GLN A 125 52.03 13.40 -36.32
N CYS A 126 50.86 14.02 -36.50
CA CYS A 126 50.54 14.84 -37.67
C CYS A 126 51.50 16.04 -37.78
N LYS A 127 51.77 16.72 -36.66
CA LYS A 127 52.74 17.82 -36.61
C LYS A 127 54.15 17.36 -37.02
N ALA A 128 54.59 16.19 -36.56
CA ALA A 128 55.87 15.61 -36.96
C ALA A 128 55.91 15.27 -38.46
N GLN A 129 54.84 14.70 -39.01
CA GLN A 129 54.72 14.39 -40.44
C GLN A 129 54.79 15.64 -41.31
N ILE A 130 54.04 16.70 -40.97
CA ILE A 130 54.08 17.98 -41.69
C ILE A 130 55.50 18.56 -41.64
N LYS A 131 56.15 18.53 -40.48
CA LYS A 131 57.54 18.98 -40.33
C LYS A 131 58.50 18.18 -41.22
N GLN A 132 58.34 16.86 -41.29
CA GLN A 132 59.16 16.01 -42.17
C GLN A 132 58.95 16.31 -43.66
N ILE A 133 57.69 16.46 -44.11
CA ILE A 133 57.37 16.79 -45.50
C ILE A 133 57.96 18.14 -45.89
N THR A 134 57.80 19.15 -45.03
CA THR A 134 58.33 20.50 -45.28
C THR A 134 59.85 20.53 -45.28
N MET A 135 60.51 19.79 -44.39
CA MET A 135 61.98 19.62 -44.41
C MET A 135 62.44 18.97 -45.72
N ALA A 136 61.79 17.89 -46.16
CA ALA A 136 62.11 17.23 -47.42
C ALA A 136 61.90 18.13 -48.65
N GLN A 137 60.84 18.96 -48.65
CA GLN A 137 60.61 19.95 -49.70
C GLN A 137 61.65 21.07 -49.69
N MET A 138 62.07 21.51 -48.51
CA MET A 138 63.13 22.51 -48.36
C MET A 138 64.47 21.96 -48.86
N GLU A 139 64.81 20.71 -48.53
CA GLU A 139 65.99 20.02 -49.06
C GLU A 139 65.93 19.87 -50.60
N LEU A 140 64.76 19.58 -51.17
CA LEU A 140 64.57 19.54 -52.62
C LEU A 140 64.82 20.93 -53.28
N LEU A 141 64.34 22.01 -52.68
CA LEU A 141 64.54 23.38 -53.17
C LEU A 141 65.99 23.85 -53.03
N GLU A 142 66.69 23.40 -51.98
CA GLU A 142 68.12 23.66 -51.78
C GLU A 142 69.01 22.79 -52.67
N SER A 143 68.49 21.70 -53.25
CA SER A 143 69.21 20.89 -54.21
C SER A 143 69.44 21.63 -55.53
N GLU A 144 70.62 21.44 -56.14
CA GLU A 144 71.04 22.05 -57.42
C GLU A 144 70.07 21.84 -58.61
N SER A 145 69.12 20.92 -58.46
CA SER A 145 68.09 20.59 -59.46
C SER A 145 67.00 21.65 -59.61
N PHE A 146 66.79 22.52 -58.59
CA PHE A 146 65.83 23.64 -58.66
C PHE A 146 66.47 24.95 -59.16
N SER A 147 67.64 24.89 -59.81
CA SER A 147 68.18 26.03 -60.55
C SER A 147 67.39 26.21 -61.85
N VAL A 148 66.25 26.90 -61.79
CA VAL A 148 65.58 27.40 -62.98
C VAL A 148 66.49 28.45 -63.62
N LYS A 149 67.34 28.00 -64.54
CA LYS A 149 68.04 28.90 -65.46
C LYS A 149 66.98 29.49 -66.39
N VAL A 150 66.65 30.76 -66.15
CA VAL A 150 65.69 31.59 -66.92
C VAL A 150 66.02 31.66 -68.42
N SER A 151 67.18 31.17 -68.85
CA SER A 151 67.72 31.30 -70.20
C SER A 151 67.10 30.40 -71.29
N SER A 152 65.84 29.97 -71.17
CA SER A 152 65.19 29.23 -72.28
C SER A 152 63.67 29.41 -72.42
N PHE A 153 63.09 30.46 -71.83
CA PHE A 153 61.69 30.79 -72.09
C PHE A 153 61.59 31.81 -73.23
N ASP A 154 61.61 31.33 -74.47
CA ASP A 154 61.19 32.12 -75.64
C ASP A 154 59.66 32.24 -75.59
N LEU A 155 59.19 33.36 -75.05
CA LEU A 155 57.77 33.74 -75.03
C LEU A 155 57.39 34.35 -76.37
N GLU A 156 56.92 33.52 -77.29
CA GLU A 156 56.10 33.97 -78.41
C GLU A 156 54.73 34.45 -77.88
N PRO A 157 54.31 35.70 -78.14
CA PRO A 157 53.09 36.24 -77.56
C PRO A 157 51.89 35.85 -78.42
N SER A 158 51.29 34.69 -78.18
CA SER A 158 49.90 34.45 -78.62
C SER A 158 49.16 33.45 -77.75
N PHE A 159 48.56 33.92 -76.66
CA PHE A 159 47.24 33.44 -76.30
C PHE A 159 46.48 34.55 -75.56
N VAL A 160 45.52 35.12 -76.28
CA VAL A 160 44.58 36.11 -75.76
C VAL A 160 43.79 35.47 -74.63
N ILE A 161 43.89 36.07 -73.45
CA ILE A 161 43.01 35.81 -72.32
C ILE A 161 41.58 36.12 -72.77
N LYS A 162 40.79 35.08 -73.04
CA LYS A 162 39.34 35.19 -72.98
C LYS A 162 38.95 35.11 -71.51
N ASN A 163 38.78 36.29 -70.92
CA ASN A 163 37.93 36.47 -69.76
C ASN A 163 36.51 36.09 -70.16
N ASP A 164 36.12 34.84 -69.94
CA ASP A 164 34.72 34.52 -69.67
C ASP A 164 34.56 34.34 -68.16
N VAL A 165 34.39 35.50 -67.52
CA VAL A 165 33.63 35.60 -66.28
C VAL A 165 32.18 35.30 -66.65
N LEU A 166 31.67 34.14 -66.23
CA LEU A 166 30.24 33.98 -65.94
C LEU A 166 30.07 33.16 -64.67
N SER A 167 29.83 33.92 -63.62
CA SER A 167 28.90 33.63 -62.53
C SER A 167 27.68 32.84 -63.04
N GLU A 168 27.41 31.69 -62.45
CA GLU A 168 26.27 31.50 -61.54
C GLU A 168 26.06 30.01 -61.18
N LYS A 169 25.71 29.84 -59.90
CA LYS A 169 24.91 28.76 -59.28
C LYS A 169 25.63 27.50 -58.80
N GLU A 170 25.96 27.61 -57.51
CA GLU A 170 25.69 26.60 -56.49
C GLU A 170 24.39 25.82 -56.77
N GLU A 171 24.48 24.50 -56.73
CA GLU A 171 23.46 23.65 -56.11
C GLU A 171 24.16 22.38 -55.59
N THR A 172 24.36 22.38 -54.28
CA THR A 172 24.67 21.24 -53.43
C THR A 172 23.63 20.13 -53.58
N LYS A 173 24.08 18.91 -53.83
CA LYS A 173 23.30 17.68 -53.57
C LYS A 173 24.01 16.90 -52.48
N GLU A 174 23.34 16.81 -51.33
CA GLU A 174 23.68 15.93 -50.20
C GLU A 174 23.71 14.46 -50.67
N PRO A 175 24.70 13.67 -50.24
CA PRO A 175 24.58 12.21 -50.17
C PRO A 175 23.81 11.83 -48.90
N GLU A 176 22.81 10.98 -49.11
CA GLU A 176 21.95 10.34 -48.12
C GLU A 176 22.75 9.66 -46.99
N GLU A 177 22.40 9.98 -45.74
CA GLU A 177 22.81 9.26 -44.55
C GLU A 177 22.14 7.88 -44.50
N MET A 178 22.95 6.82 -44.36
CA MET A 178 22.50 5.47 -44.07
C MET A 178 23.37 4.93 -42.93
N GLU A 179 22.91 5.05 -41.69
CA GLU A 179 23.36 4.26 -40.52
C GLU A 179 22.36 4.50 -39.37
N GLN A 180 21.29 3.71 -39.30
CA GLN A 180 21.08 2.65 -38.31
C GLN A 180 20.90 3.13 -36.86
N GLU A 181 19.63 3.35 -36.49
CA GLU A 181 19.16 3.27 -35.11
C GLU A 181 19.38 1.86 -34.54
N ILE A 182 20.33 1.73 -33.62
CA ILE A 182 20.35 0.62 -32.65
C ILE A 182 20.20 1.24 -31.27
N MET A 183 18.96 1.41 -30.80
CA MET A 183 18.68 1.50 -29.38
C MET A 183 17.19 1.26 -29.12
N GLN A 184 16.81 -0.01 -28.96
CA GLN A 184 15.65 -0.46 -28.17
C GLN A 184 15.50 -1.99 -28.25
N GLN A 185 16.39 -2.72 -27.59
CA GLN A 185 16.10 -4.04 -27.06
C GLN A 185 16.84 -4.19 -25.74
N ASP A 186 16.17 -3.80 -24.64
CA ASP A 186 16.32 -4.37 -23.30
C ASP A 186 15.41 -3.64 -22.31
N THR A 187 14.09 -3.86 -22.40
CA THR A 187 13.17 -3.49 -21.30
C THR A 187 11.91 -4.34 -21.24
N ILE A 188 11.95 -5.60 -21.68
CA ILE A 188 10.82 -6.51 -21.45
C ILE A 188 11.33 -7.92 -21.18
N GLN A 189 11.92 -8.15 -19.99
CA GLN A 189 12.03 -9.50 -19.43
C GLN A 189 12.53 -9.61 -17.97
N GLN A 190 12.10 -8.75 -17.04
CA GLN A 190 12.27 -9.04 -15.60
C GLN A 190 11.10 -8.52 -14.74
N ASP A 191 9.86 -8.81 -15.14
CA ASP A 191 8.70 -8.49 -14.29
C ASP A 191 7.62 -9.59 -14.30
N LYS A 192 8.05 -10.87 -14.30
CA LYS A 192 7.12 -12.02 -14.25
C LYS A 192 7.45 -13.11 -13.24
N THR A 193 8.41 -12.91 -12.33
CA THR A 193 8.85 -14.01 -11.44
C THR A 193 8.69 -13.75 -9.94
N GLN A 194 7.94 -12.72 -9.51
CA GLN A 194 7.69 -12.49 -8.07
C GLN A 194 6.24 -12.17 -7.69
N GLN A 195 5.26 -12.40 -8.57
CA GLN A 195 3.84 -12.19 -8.22
C GLN A 195 3.15 -13.44 -7.63
N ASP A 196 3.75 -14.62 -7.74
CA ASP A 196 3.07 -15.90 -7.42
C ASP A 196 3.23 -16.42 -5.98
N LYS A 197 3.85 -15.67 -5.06
CA LYS A 197 3.98 -16.12 -3.64
C LYS A 197 3.37 -15.20 -2.59
N THR A 198 2.70 -14.12 -3.01
CA THR A 198 2.13 -13.11 -2.09
C THR A 198 0.61 -12.98 -2.23
N GLN A 199 -0.02 -13.78 -3.10
CA GLN A 199 -1.47 -13.68 -3.34
C GLN A 199 -2.30 -14.57 -2.39
N GLU A 200 -1.82 -15.75 -1.99
CA GLU A 200 -2.64 -16.66 -1.17
C GLU A 200 -2.79 -16.21 0.31
N ASP A 201 -1.78 -15.58 0.91
CA ASP A 201 -1.84 -15.11 2.31
C ASP A 201 -2.66 -13.83 2.49
N LYS A 202 -2.79 -13.00 1.43
CA LYS A 202 -3.57 -11.75 1.49
C LYS A 202 -5.07 -11.96 1.38
N THR A 203 -5.51 -13.04 0.73
CA THR A 203 -6.94 -13.32 0.50
C THR A 203 -7.66 -13.72 1.79
N GLN A 204 -6.98 -14.44 2.70
CA GLN A 204 -7.58 -14.83 3.99
C GLN A 204 -7.66 -13.66 4.98
N GLU A 205 -6.66 -12.77 5.02
CA GLU A 205 -6.67 -11.59 5.89
C GLU A 205 -7.67 -10.51 5.43
N GLU A 206 -7.90 -10.36 4.11
CA GLU A 206 -8.95 -9.48 3.59
C GLU A 206 -10.34 -10.03 3.90
N GLU A 207 -10.56 -11.34 3.81
CA GLU A 207 -11.84 -11.99 4.19
C GLU A 207 -12.11 -11.86 5.70
N GLU A 208 -11.11 -12.03 6.56
CA GLU A 208 -11.25 -11.84 8.01
C GLU A 208 -11.51 -10.37 8.38
N ARG A 209 -10.85 -9.42 7.70
CA ARG A 209 -11.13 -7.99 7.86
C ARG A 209 -12.53 -7.61 7.40
N GLU A 210 -12.99 -8.15 6.27
CA GLU A 210 -14.33 -7.90 5.76
C GLU A 210 -15.40 -8.52 6.67
N MET A 211 -15.15 -9.71 7.23
CA MET A 211 -16.01 -10.34 8.23
C MET A 211 -16.09 -9.51 9.52
N LEU A 212 -14.96 -8.97 10.01
CA LEU A 212 -14.95 -8.09 11.18
C LEU A 212 -15.66 -6.76 10.91
N MET A 213 -15.51 -6.19 9.71
CA MET A 213 -16.20 -4.96 9.32
C MET A 213 -17.72 -5.16 9.28
N LYS A 214 -18.19 -6.28 8.71
CA LYS A 214 -19.61 -6.67 8.71
C LYS A 214 -20.13 -6.94 10.14
N LEU A 215 -19.31 -7.52 11.02
CA LEU A 215 -19.69 -7.77 12.41
C LEU A 215 -19.82 -6.47 13.21
N PHE A 216 -18.89 -5.52 13.03
CA PHE A 216 -18.99 -4.19 13.63
C PHE A 216 -20.24 -3.43 13.18
N GLN A 217 -20.57 -3.52 11.88
CA GLN A 217 -21.81 -2.96 11.33
C GLN A 217 -23.06 -3.59 11.97
N SER A 218 -23.07 -4.91 12.17
CA SER A 218 -24.17 -5.61 12.84
C SER A 218 -24.30 -5.23 14.32
N ILE A 219 -23.19 -4.99 15.03
CA ILE A 219 -23.20 -4.50 16.41
C ILE A 219 -23.76 -3.07 16.47
N GLU A 220 -23.38 -2.20 15.55
CA GLU A 220 -23.95 -0.85 15.44
C GLU A 220 -25.46 -0.90 15.14
N GLU A 221 -25.91 -1.74 14.21
CA GLU A 221 -27.33 -1.89 13.87
C GLU A 221 -28.16 -2.42 15.06
N ASN A 222 -27.64 -3.41 15.78
CA ASN A 222 -28.28 -3.95 16.98
C ASN A 222 -28.30 -2.93 18.14
N SER A 223 -27.30 -2.05 18.23
CA SER A 223 -27.30 -0.94 19.21
C SER A 223 -28.36 0.11 18.88
N LYS A 224 -28.61 0.37 17.59
CA LYS A 224 -29.67 1.28 17.12
C LYS A 224 -31.07 0.69 17.33
N GLN A 225 -31.27 -0.62 17.10
CA GLN A 225 -32.55 -1.28 17.38
C GLN A 225 -32.92 -1.29 18.87
N LYS A 226 -31.96 -1.56 19.77
CA LYS A 226 -32.21 -1.47 21.22
C LYS A 226 -32.53 -0.05 21.69
N GLN A 227 -31.99 0.99 21.07
CA GLN A 227 -32.38 2.37 21.36
C GLN A 227 -33.80 2.70 20.89
N THR A 228 -34.24 2.15 19.74
CA THR A 228 -35.62 2.35 19.25
C THR A 228 -36.66 1.57 20.03
N ASP A 229 -36.31 0.40 20.59
CA ASP A 229 -37.24 -0.38 21.41
C ASP A 229 -37.40 0.22 22.82
N ASN A 230 -36.33 0.78 23.40
CA ASN A 230 -36.42 1.50 24.67
C ASN A 230 -37.22 2.81 24.54
N SER A 231 -37.11 3.55 23.43
CA SER A 231 -37.90 4.79 23.24
C SER A 231 -39.38 4.51 23.00
N LYS A 232 -39.74 3.39 22.35
CA LYS A 232 -41.14 2.96 22.18
C LYS A 232 -41.77 2.50 23.50
N ASN A 233 -41.04 1.75 24.32
CA ASN A 233 -41.54 1.27 25.60
C ASN A 233 -41.74 2.42 26.62
N THR A 234 -40.89 3.46 26.55
CA THR A 234 -41.05 4.67 27.37
C THR A 234 -42.25 5.51 26.91
N ALA A 235 -42.47 5.61 25.59
CA ALA A 235 -43.63 6.32 25.04
C ALA A 235 -44.97 5.60 25.31
N GLU A 236 -44.99 4.26 25.36
CA GLU A 236 -46.20 3.51 25.74
C GLU A 236 -46.52 3.66 27.24
N GLN A 237 -45.50 3.71 28.12
CA GLN A 237 -45.70 4.00 29.54
C GLN A 237 -46.18 5.43 29.81
N ASP A 238 -45.68 6.41 29.06
CA ASP A 238 -46.14 7.81 29.18
C ASP A 238 -47.57 8.02 28.67
N PHE A 239 -48.04 7.19 27.72
CA PHE A 239 -49.43 7.23 27.21
C PHE A 239 -50.45 6.55 28.13
N GLU A 240 -50.06 5.56 28.94
CA GLU A 240 -50.94 4.98 29.98
C GLU A 240 -51.14 5.95 31.16
N PHE A 241 -50.15 6.79 31.49
CA PHE A 241 -50.26 7.79 32.55
C PHE A 241 -51.17 8.98 32.22
N LEU A 242 -51.44 9.26 30.94
CA LEU A 242 -52.28 10.38 30.49
C LEU A 242 -53.77 10.04 30.32
N ASN A 243 -54.15 8.76 30.46
CA ASN A 243 -55.54 8.30 30.33
C ASN A 243 -56.14 7.83 31.67
N MET A 244 -55.52 8.19 32.79
CA MET A 244 -55.94 7.81 34.13
C MET A 244 -56.26 9.04 34.98
N ASP A 245 -57.24 9.83 34.53
CA ASP A 245 -58.02 10.81 35.30
C ASP A 245 -59.49 10.77 34.83
#